data_AF-A0A914QLQ4-F1
#
_entry.id   AF-A0A914QLQ4-F1
#
_cell.length_a   1.000
_cell.length_b   1.000
_cell.length_c   1.000
_cell.angle_alpha   90.00
_cell.angle_beta   90.00
_cell.angle_gamma   90.00
#
_symmetry.space_group_name_H-M   'P 1'
#
loop_
_entity.id
_entity.type
_entity.pdbx_description
1 polymer ?
#
loop_
_entity_poly.entity_id
_entity_poly.type
_entity_poly.pdbx_seq_one_letter_code
_entity_poly.pdbx_strand_id
1 'polypeptide(L)'
;MAETKEISSDELAVYDRQIRLWGLDAQNRLRNSSALIYGMTPLGAEIGKNLMLCGLNALTVADGCLVGENDANFLIDVKKDVGKNVCFLYYIQSRKSVWTKIFVIVYLIIKFLPFTF
;
A
#
# COMPACT_ATOMS: atom_id res chain seq x y z
N MET A 1 -12.09 24.89 -3.42
CA MET A 1 -10.70 24.60 -3.00
C MET A 1 -10.80 23.44 -2.03
N ALA A 2 -10.12 22.32 -2.29
CA ALA A 2 -10.18 21.16 -1.40
C ALA A 2 -9.64 21.57 -0.01
N GLU A 3 -10.37 21.28 1.06
CA GLU A 3 -9.89 21.48 2.43
C GLU A 3 -8.64 20.62 2.64
N THR A 4 -7.47 21.25 2.70
CA THR A 4 -6.25 20.61 3.19
C THR A 4 -6.43 20.37 4.68
N LYS A 5 -6.75 19.12 5.04
CA LYS A 5 -6.80 18.68 6.43
C LYS A 5 -5.46 19.00 7.08
N GLU A 6 -5.46 19.87 8.10
CA GLU A 6 -4.22 20.24 8.80
C GLU A 6 -3.54 19.00 9.36
N ILE A 7 -2.22 18.90 9.14
CA ILE A 7 -1.43 17.78 9.64
C ILE A 7 -1.33 17.92 11.17
N SER A 8 -1.76 16.88 11.89
CA SER A 8 -1.62 16.83 13.35
C SER A 8 -0.15 16.90 13.77
N SER A 9 0.13 17.47 14.95
CA SER A 9 1.49 17.55 15.53
C SER A 9 2.18 16.18 15.59
N ASP A 10 1.43 15.12 15.87
CA ASP A 10 1.95 13.76 15.97
C ASP A 10 2.33 13.19 14.59
N GLU A 11 1.57 13.54 13.54
CA GLU A 11 1.89 13.14 12.17
C GLU A 11 3.07 13.94 11.62
N LEU A 12 3.18 15.23 11.97
CA LEU A 12 4.36 16.04 11.65
C LEU A 12 5.63 15.44 12.26
N ALA A 13 5.57 14.93 13.50
CA ALA A 13 6.70 14.28 14.15
C ALA A 13 7.14 12.98 13.43
N VAL A 14 6.19 12.18 12.93
CA VAL A 14 6.48 10.95 12.16
C VAL A 14 7.13 11.29 10.82
N TYR A 15 6.63 12.33 10.14
CA TYR A 15 7.10 12.71 8.81
C TYR A 15 8.20 13.80 8.81
N ASP A 16 8.70 14.25 9.97
CA ASP A 16 9.66 15.38 10.08
C ASP A 16 10.85 15.23 9.12
N ARG A 17 11.48 14.05 9.10
CA ARG A 17 12.62 13.78 8.21
C ARG A 17 12.25 13.85 6.73
N GLN A 18 11.05 13.38 6.37
CA GLN A 18 10.56 13.40 4.99
C GLN A 18 10.20 14.83 4.57
N ILE A 19 9.54 15.58 5.45
CA ILE A 19 9.19 16.99 5.24
C ILE A 19 10.43 17.86 5.05
N ARG A 20 11.53 17.59 5.76
CA ARG A 20 12.80 18.30 5.54
C ARG A 20 13.39 18.08 4.15
N LEU A 21 13.10 16.94 3.51
CA LEU A 21 13.65 16.59 2.21
C LEU A 21 12.85 17.22 1.06
N TRP A 22 11.53 17.10 1.07
CA TRP A 22 10.67 17.54 -0.04
C TRP A 22 9.68 18.66 0.30
N GLY A 23 9.65 19.12 1.55
CA GLY A 23 8.79 20.21 2.01
C GLY A 23 7.39 19.76 2.45
N LEU A 24 6.71 20.64 3.19
CA LEU A 24 5.38 20.37 3.75
C LEU A 24 4.30 20.27 2.66
N ASP A 25 4.42 21.08 1.60
CA ASP A 25 3.47 21.06 0.48
C ASP A 25 3.50 19.72 -0.27
N ALA A 26 4.69 19.17 -0.53
CA ALA A 26 4.83 17.84 -1.13
C ALA A 26 4.22 16.75 -0.24
N GLN A 27 4.42 16.82 1.09
CA GLN A 27 3.81 15.88 2.03
C GLN A 27 2.28 15.98 2.00
N ASN A 28 1.72 17.18 1.95
CA ASN A 28 0.27 17.40 1.83
C ASN A 28 -0.29 16.83 0.53
N ARG A 29 0.44 16.99 -0.59
CA ARG A 29 0.05 16.42 -1.88
C ARG A 29 0.04 14.89 -1.83
N LEU A 30 1.06 14.27 -1.22
CA LEU A 30 1.12 12.82 -1.02
C LEU A 30 -0.05 12.31 -0.16
N ARG A 31 -0.36 13.00 0.94
CA ARG A 31 -1.49 12.68 1.82
C ARG A 31 -2.86 12.77 1.15
N ASN A 32 -2.98 13.52 0.08
CA ASN A 32 -4.21 13.63 -0.72
C ASN A 32 -4.18 12.75 -1.97
N SER A 33 -3.06 12.06 -2.22
CA SER A 33 -2.89 11.18 -3.38
C SER A 33 -3.22 9.73 -3.03
N SER A 34 -3.79 9.03 -4.01
CA SER A 34 -3.98 7.58 -3.97
C SER A 34 -3.18 6.93 -5.11
N ALA A 35 -2.71 5.71 -4.88
CA ALA A 35 -1.96 4.94 -5.86
C ALA A 35 -2.56 3.56 -6.06
N LEU A 36 -2.45 3.03 -7.28
CA LEU A 36 -2.78 1.64 -7.63
C LEU A 36 -1.50 0.91 -8.04
N ILE A 37 -1.23 -0.23 -7.41
CA ILE A 37 -0.21 -1.17 -7.87
C ILE A 37 -0.91 -2.36 -8.51
N TYR A 38 -0.63 -2.57 -9.79
CA TYR A 38 -1.06 -3.74 -10.53
C TYR A 38 0.09 -4.75 -10.65
N GLY A 39 -0.13 -5.98 -10.17
CA GLY A 39 0.88 -7.04 -10.14
C GLY A 39 1.80 -6.93 -8.92
N MET A 40 1.59 -7.82 -7.95
CA MET A 40 2.27 -7.81 -6.65
C MET A 40 3.49 -8.72 -6.67
N THR A 41 4.39 -8.45 -7.61
CA THR A 41 5.73 -9.06 -7.65
C THR A 41 6.55 -8.65 -6.41
N PRO A 42 7.68 -9.31 -6.10
CA PRO A 42 8.58 -8.87 -5.03
C PRO A 42 8.97 -7.39 -5.14
N LEU A 43 9.14 -6.87 -6.37
CA LEU A 43 9.36 -5.45 -6.62
C LEU A 43 8.12 -4.60 -6.29
N GLY A 44 6.93 -5.06 -6.70
CA GLY A 44 5.67 -4.39 -6.38
C GLY A 44 5.45 -4.25 -4.87
N ALA A 45 5.85 -5.26 -4.10
CA ALA A 45 5.81 -5.21 -2.63
C ALA A 45 6.76 -4.16 -2.04
N GLU A 46 7.99 -4.05 -2.57
CA GLU A 46 8.97 -3.05 -2.15
C GLU A 46 8.51 -1.62 -2.50
N ILE A 47 7.94 -1.43 -3.70
CA ILE A 47 7.34 -0.16 -4.10
C ILE A 47 6.17 0.19 -3.18
N GLY A 48 5.25 -0.77 -2.95
CA GLY A 48 4.10 -0.59 -2.08
C GLY A 48 4.50 -0.18 -0.67
N LYS A 49 5.49 -0.86 -0.08
CA LYS A 49 6.04 -0.50 1.23
C LYS A 49 6.56 0.93 1.25
N ASN A 50 7.37 1.32 0.27
CA ASN A 50 7.94 2.67 0.23
C ASN A 50 6.86 3.74 0.07
N LEU A 51 5.88 3.53 -0.81
CA LEU A 51 4.75 4.44 -0.99
C LEU A 51 3.90 4.59 0.27
N MET A 52 3.71 3.50 1.02
CA MET A 52 3.04 3.53 2.32
C MET A 52 3.85 4.31 3.37
N LEU A 53 5.17 4.13 3.42
CA LEU A 53 6.05 4.90 4.33
C LEU A 53 6.05 6.39 4.04
N CYS A 54 5.84 6.79 2.78
CA CYS A 54 5.75 8.20 2.39
C CYS A 54 4.46 8.89 2.84
N GLY A 55 3.46 8.16 3.34
CA GLY A 55 2.23 8.73 3.87
C GLY A 55 1.19 9.07 2.81
N LEU A 56 0.95 8.17 1.85
CA LEU A 56 -0.18 8.26 0.93
C LEU A 56 -1.53 8.14 1.66
N ASN A 57 -2.60 8.68 1.04
CA ASN A 57 -3.96 8.53 1.54
C ASN A 57 -4.41 7.06 1.51
N ALA A 58 -4.24 6.43 0.36
CA ALA A 58 -4.70 5.09 0.08
C ALA A 58 -3.79 4.41 -0.95
N LEU A 59 -3.49 3.14 -0.70
CA LEU A 59 -2.81 2.27 -1.66
C LEU A 59 -3.77 1.15 -2.04
N THR A 60 -4.09 1.08 -3.33
CA THR A 60 -4.86 -0.03 -3.89
C THR A 60 -3.92 -1.03 -4.51
N VAL A 61 -4.12 -2.30 -4.21
CA VAL A 61 -3.38 -3.39 -4.87
C VAL A 61 -4.37 -4.25 -5.66
N ALA A 62 -3.97 -4.58 -6.88
CA ALA A 62 -4.69 -5.51 -7.75
C ALA A 62 -3.72 -6.57 -8.28
N ASP A 63 -3.98 -7.83 -7.93
CA ASP A 63 -3.23 -8.97 -8.48
C ASP A 63 -4.10 -10.23 -8.48
N GLY A 64 -4.04 -10.98 -9.59
CA GLY A 64 -4.69 -12.28 -9.77
C GLY A 64 -3.75 -13.46 -9.53
N CYS A 65 -2.45 -13.23 -9.37
CA CYS A 65 -1.45 -14.29 -9.22
C CYS A 65 -1.54 -14.99 -7.85
N LEU A 66 -1.22 -16.28 -7.88
CA LEU A 66 -1.06 -17.11 -6.70
C LEU A 66 0.42 -17.18 -6.33
N VAL A 67 0.69 -17.34 -5.03
CA VAL A 67 2.05 -17.54 -4.52
C VAL A 67 2.60 -18.87 -5.03
N GLY A 68 3.74 -18.80 -5.71
CA GLY A 68 4.53 -19.96 -6.12
C GLY A 68 5.57 -20.36 -5.08
N GLU A 69 6.13 -21.56 -5.21
CA GLU A 69 7.15 -22.10 -4.29
C GLU A 69 8.49 -21.34 -4.34
N ASN A 70 8.75 -20.61 -5.43
CA ASN A 70 9.96 -19.81 -5.62
C ASN A 70 9.73 -18.30 -5.42
N ASP A 71 8.61 -17.90 -4.83
CA ASP A 71 8.33 -16.47 -4.61
C ASP A 71 9.24 -15.90 -3.52
N ALA A 72 9.95 -14.83 -3.83
CA ALA A 72 10.94 -14.20 -2.95
C ALA A 72 10.40 -12.92 -2.28
N ASN A 73 9.08 -12.77 -2.21
CA ASN A 73 8.44 -11.60 -1.62
C ASN A 73 8.58 -11.59 -0.09
N PHE A 74 9.16 -10.51 0.46
CA PHE A 74 9.43 -10.39 1.90
C PHE A 74 8.18 -10.40 2.79
N LEU A 75 7.01 -10.19 2.19
CA LEU A 75 5.71 -10.18 2.88
C LEU A 75 5.07 -11.57 3.00
N ILE A 76 5.65 -12.58 2.33
CA ILE A 76 5.04 -13.89 2.16
C ILE A 76 5.92 -14.94 2.85
N ASP A 77 5.31 -15.82 3.64
CA ASP A 77 5.99 -17.00 4.15
C ASP A 77 5.67 -18.18 3.23
N VAL A 78 6.58 -18.48 2.29
CA VAL A 78 6.42 -19.55 1.29
C VAL A 78 6.00 -20.87 1.93
N LYS A 79 6.44 -21.19 3.15
CA LYS A 79 6.07 -22.44 3.82
C LYS A 79 4.59 -22.52 4.19
N LYS A 80 3.89 -21.39 4.31
CA LYS A 80 2.50 -21.30 4.79
C LYS A 80 1.52 -20.76 3.75
N ASP A 81 2.04 -20.07 2.74
CA ASP A 81 1.25 -19.19 1.89
C ASP A 81 1.21 -19.59 0.41
N VAL A 82 1.92 -20.64 0.01
CA VAL A 82 1.84 -21.24 -1.33
C VAL A 82 0.38 -21.54 -1.69
N GLY A 83 -0.01 -21.15 -2.91
CA GLY A 83 -1.36 -21.35 -3.45
C GLY A 83 -2.41 -20.31 -3.01
N LYS A 84 -2.07 -19.37 -2.11
CA LYS A 84 -2.95 -18.24 -1.78
C LYS A 84 -2.74 -17.09 -2.76
N ASN A 85 -3.74 -16.22 -2.87
CA ASN A 85 -3.62 -15.01 -3.68
C ASN A 85 -2.67 -14.00 -3.02
N VAL A 86 -1.70 -13.50 -3.79
CA VAL A 86 -0.64 -12.61 -3.32
C VAL A 86 -1.21 -11.29 -2.78
N CYS A 87 -2.22 -10.73 -3.46
CA CYS A 87 -2.88 -9.49 -3.06
C CYS A 87 -3.58 -9.63 -1.70
N PHE A 88 -4.27 -10.75 -1.49
CA PHE A 88 -4.93 -11.04 -0.22
C PHE A 88 -3.94 -11.15 0.96
N LEU A 89 -2.78 -11.75 0.72
CA LEU A 89 -1.73 -11.84 1.75
C LEU A 89 -1.15 -10.47 2.08
N TYR A 90 -0.91 -9.64 1.06
CA TYR A 90 -0.46 -8.27 1.24
C TYR A 90 -1.41 -7.47 2.12
N TYR A 91 -2.73 -7.62 1.91
CA TYR A 91 -3.76 -7.01 2.77
C TYR A 91 -3.64 -7.43 4.24
N ILE A 92 -3.58 -8.74 4.49
CA ILE A 92 -3.48 -9.29 5.85
C ILE A 92 -2.21 -8.81 6.54
N GLN A 93 -1.09 -8.86 5.84
CA GLN A 93 0.20 -8.48 6.39
C GLN A 93 0.26 -6.98 6.70
N SER A 94 -0.33 -6.14 5.83
CA SER A 94 -0.46 -4.70 6.07
C SER A 94 -1.23 -4.39 7.34
N ARG A 95 -2.19 -5.24 7.75
CA ARG A 95 -2.98 -5.05 8.98
C ARG A 95 -2.26 -5.48 10.27
N LYS A 96 -1.22 -6.32 10.19
CA LYS A 96 -0.50 -6.86 11.36
C LYS A 96 0.69 -6.02 11.81
N SER A 97 1.19 -5.12 10.96
CA SER A 97 2.43 -4.38 11.20
C SER A 97 2.16 -2.89 11.46
N VAL A 98 3.24 -2.08 11.49
CA VAL A 98 3.25 -0.62 11.75
C VAL A 98 2.30 0.19 10.84
N TRP A 99 1.78 -0.42 9.78
CA TRP A 99 0.93 0.17 8.74
C TRP A 99 -0.56 0.28 9.08
N THR A 100 -0.97 -0.07 10.31
CA THR A 100 -2.38 -0.09 10.72
C THR A 100 -3.14 1.22 10.54
N LYS A 101 -2.43 2.36 10.46
CA LYS A 101 -3.02 3.69 10.26
C LYS A 101 -3.33 4.03 8.79
N ILE A 102 -2.83 3.25 7.82
CA ILE A 102 -2.99 3.56 6.39
C ILE A 102 -4.00 2.59 5.76
N PHE A 103 -4.90 3.13 4.95
CA PHE A 103 -5.91 2.35 4.24
C PHE A 103 -5.27 1.62 3.05
N VAL A 104 -5.20 0.30 3.15
CA VAL A 104 -4.87 -0.59 2.01
C VAL A 104 -6.17 -1.21 1.51
N ILE A 105 -6.51 -0.93 0.25
CA ILE A 105 -7.68 -1.52 -0.41
C ILE A 105 -7.17 -2.62 -1.33
N VAL A 106 -7.75 -3.81 -1.22
CA VAL A 106 -7.38 -4.95 -2.04
C VAL A 106 -8.55 -5.36 -2.93
N TYR A 107 -8.30 -5.34 -4.23
CA TYR A 107 -9.20 -5.90 -5.22
C TYR A 107 -8.64 -7.24 -5.70
N LEU A 108 -9.35 -8.32 -5.39
CA LEU A 108 -9.15 -9.57 -6.11
C LEU A 108 -9.78 -9.41 -7.49
N ILE A 109 -8.98 -9.48 -8.54
CA ILE A 109 -9.48 -9.75 -9.89
C ILE A 109 -9.78 -11.26 -9.95
N ILE A 110 -10.79 -11.69 -9.20
CA ILE A 110 -11.50 -12.92 -9.51
C ILE A 110 -12.53 -12.53 -10.57
N LYS A 111 -12.51 -13.26 -11.70
CA LYS A 111 -13.51 -13.22 -12.76
C LYS A 111 -14.91 -12.92 -12.20
N PHE A 112 -15.63 -12.01 -12.84
CA PHE A 112 -16.93 -11.41 -12.48
C PHE A 112 -16.84 -10.09 -11.71
N LEU A 113 -16.82 -8.97 -12.45
CA LEU A 113 -17.96 -8.05 -12.47
C LEU A 113 -17.83 -7.10 -13.68
N PRO A 114 -18.93 -6.79 -14.39
CA PRO A 114 -18.93 -5.75 -15.41
C PRO A 114 -18.79 -4.40 -14.71
N PHE A 115 -17.82 -3.59 -15.13
CA PHE A 115 -17.74 -2.19 -14.76
C PHE A 115 -18.95 -1.46 -15.37
N THR A 116 -19.90 -1.03 -14.56
CA THR A 116 -20.82 0.06 -14.91
C THR A 116 -20.49 1.26 -14.05
N PHE A 117 -20.22 2.36 -14.74
CA PHE A 117 -19.90 3.70 -14.25
C PHE A 117 -20.88 4.25 -13.22
#